data_AF-A0A927TS76-F1
#
_entry.id   AF-A0A927TS76-F1
#
_cell.length_a   1.000
_cell.length_b   1.000
_cell.length_c   1.000
_cell.angle_alpha   90.00
_cell.angle_beta   90.00
_cell.angle_gamma   90.00
#
_symmetry.space_group_name_H-M   'P 1'
#
loop_
_entity.id
_entity.type
_entity.pdbx_description
1 polymer ?
#
loop_
_entity_poly.entity_id
_entity_poly.type
_entity_poly.pdbx_seq_one_letter_code
_entity_poly.pdbx_strand_id
1 'polypeptide(L)'
;MGKKILFSPIGGNDPISAATGFDGSMLHICRYYKPDIIYLYLSKEMVDRQRRDSRYTYCIERLGEMLGHPFIVHLIENEDLTEVQEYDFYYEEFGAYITKIEADMEQEDSLFFNIASGTPAMKSALLLLSVLSEKKIVSVQVTTPEKRINVHYGVGDNVYSPEEFWELNQDNEQGAKNRCTEPKCQNLSDILKKNIIIKQLRNYNYSAAFTLAKELKNPLEEETMDLLEMAEARSQLDLVKVQKLSGKWGYDVFPIRQGNQMQKFEYVLTLQLKVKKREFADFIRGISPILTDLFLDILKNKCKMDVTVYFNQTPKGEEWSIKKLEQDAEGKRIYQLLNAEFGTFKERTKVAASNLKPVLIQYLYEDNLKDAVADMRRIEEKIRNLAAHQIVSITNESIQKILNEKITMEKIFKYIQTLTIASSVKTDKECWESYDKMNEYIIDKL
;
A
#
# COMPACT_ATOMS: atom_id res chain seq x y z
N MET A 1 21.56 -14.75 -23.64
CA MET A 1 20.44 -15.68 -23.40
C MET A 1 20.61 -16.13 -21.97
N GLY A 2 19.77 -15.61 -21.08
CA GLY A 2 19.85 -15.92 -19.66
C GLY A 2 19.70 -17.41 -19.40
N LYS A 3 20.30 -17.85 -18.29
CA LYS A 3 20.26 -19.23 -17.81
C LYS A 3 18.89 -19.56 -17.27
N LYS A 4 18.47 -20.80 -17.47
CA LYS A 4 17.29 -21.38 -16.85
C LYS A 4 17.70 -22.19 -15.63
N ILE A 5 17.16 -21.86 -14.48
CA ILE A 5 17.50 -22.48 -13.20
C ILE A 5 16.27 -23.20 -12.67
N LEU A 6 16.39 -24.48 -12.34
CA LEU A 6 15.31 -25.27 -11.75
C LEU A 6 15.62 -25.53 -10.27
N PHE A 7 14.70 -25.16 -9.37
CA PHE A 7 14.68 -25.65 -8.00
C PHE A 7 13.61 -26.74 -7.88
N SER A 8 14.02 -27.95 -7.52
CA SER A 8 13.14 -29.12 -7.45
C SER A 8 13.34 -29.91 -6.16
N PRO A 9 12.37 -29.87 -5.23
CA PRO A 9 12.23 -30.92 -4.24
C PRO A 9 12.03 -32.25 -4.94
N ILE A 10 12.57 -33.31 -4.34
CA ILE A 10 12.46 -34.67 -4.84
C ILE A 10 11.41 -35.42 -4.04
N GLY A 11 10.51 -36.10 -4.75
CA GLY A 11 9.49 -36.98 -4.17
C GLY A 11 9.72 -38.44 -4.55
N GLY A 12 8.92 -39.33 -3.95
CA GLY A 12 9.08 -40.77 -4.15
C GLY A 12 8.83 -41.29 -5.57
N ASN A 13 8.27 -40.47 -6.48
CA ASN A 13 8.05 -40.82 -7.89
C ASN A 13 9.18 -40.33 -8.81
N ASP A 14 10.14 -39.55 -8.30
CA ASP A 14 11.32 -39.18 -9.06
C ASP A 14 12.39 -40.30 -8.96
N PRO A 15 13.31 -40.41 -9.92
CA PRO A 15 13.33 -39.68 -11.19
C PRO A 15 12.38 -40.28 -12.24
N ILE A 16 12.12 -41.60 -12.16
CA ILE A 16 11.17 -42.34 -12.98
C ILE A 16 10.30 -43.15 -12.03
N SER A 17 8.99 -43.07 -12.19
CA SER A 17 8.07 -43.67 -11.23
C SER A 17 8.05 -45.19 -11.39
N ALA A 18 8.45 -45.91 -10.34
CA ALA A 18 8.42 -47.38 -10.35
C ALA A 18 7.02 -47.97 -10.57
N ALA A 19 5.97 -47.21 -10.25
CA ALA A 19 4.58 -47.65 -10.44
C ALA A 19 4.09 -47.49 -11.89
N THR A 20 4.63 -46.53 -12.65
CA THR A 20 4.08 -46.16 -13.97
C THR A 20 5.07 -46.28 -15.13
N GLY A 21 6.39 -46.27 -14.86
CA GLY A 21 7.43 -46.29 -15.89
C GLY A 21 7.59 -44.99 -16.69
N PHE A 22 6.98 -43.89 -16.22
CA PHE A 22 7.10 -42.54 -16.81
C PHE A 22 8.02 -41.65 -15.97
N ASP A 23 8.46 -40.53 -16.56
CA ASP A 23 9.21 -39.49 -15.86
C ASP A 23 8.45 -39.05 -14.60
N GLY A 24 9.18 -39.04 -13.48
CA GLY A 24 8.85 -38.21 -12.33
C GLY A 24 8.86 -36.74 -12.71
N SER A 25 8.26 -35.90 -11.87
CA SER A 25 8.05 -34.50 -12.26
C SER A 25 9.37 -33.75 -12.50
N MET A 26 10.42 -34.06 -11.74
CA MET A 26 11.73 -33.42 -11.90
C MET A 26 12.29 -33.71 -13.30
N LEU A 27 12.36 -34.99 -13.70
CA LEU A 27 12.93 -35.41 -14.97
C LEU A 27 12.10 -34.91 -16.17
N HIS A 28 10.77 -34.89 -16.02
CA HIS A 28 9.86 -34.36 -17.05
C HIS A 28 10.07 -32.86 -17.26
N ILE A 29 10.23 -32.09 -16.19
CA ILE A 29 10.53 -30.65 -16.31
C ILE A 29 11.87 -30.46 -17.01
N CYS A 30 12.90 -31.22 -16.63
CA CYS A 30 14.21 -31.16 -17.29
C CYS A 30 14.11 -31.43 -18.80
N ARG A 31 13.27 -32.39 -19.21
CA ARG A 31 13.07 -32.78 -20.61
C ARG A 31 12.51 -31.65 -21.48
N TYR A 32 11.51 -30.92 -20.98
CA TYR A 32 10.81 -29.90 -21.77
C TYR A 32 11.31 -28.47 -21.55
N TYR A 33 11.71 -28.12 -20.32
CA TYR A 33 12.18 -26.76 -20.01
C TYR A 33 13.67 -26.58 -20.28
N LYS A 34 14.43 -27.69 -20.25
CA LYS A 34 15.90 -27.72 -20.45
C LYS A 34 16.61 -26.67 -19.59
N PRO A 35 16.49 -26.73 -18.25
CA PRO A 35 17.27 -25.87 -17.37
C PRO A 35 18.77 -26.07 -17.61
N ASP A 36 19.58 -25.03 -17.42
CA ASP A 36 21.04 -25.12 -17.44
C ASP A 36 21.56 -25.59 -16.08
N ILE A 37 20.91 -25.14 -15.00
CA ILE A 37 21.27 -25.43 -13.61
C ILE A 37 20.06 -26.04 -12.89
N ILE A 38 20.28 -27.12 -12.14
CA ILE A 38 19.26 -27.84 -11.39
C ILE A 38 19.71 -27.94 -9.92
N TYR A 39 18.91 -27.41 -9.02
CA TYR A 39 19.03 -27.60 -7.57
C TYR A 39 18.03 -28.67 -7.13
N LEU A 40 18.52 -29.82 -6.69
CA LEU A 40 17.72 -30.91 -6.16
C LEU A 40 17.69 -30.83 -4.64
N TYR A 41 16.51 -30.62 -4.08
CA TYR A 41 16.31 -30.67 -2.63
C TYR A 41 15.90 -32.09 -2.21
N LEU A 42 16.74 -32.73 -1.40
CA LEU A 42 16.61 -34.13 -0.99
C LEU A 42 16.31 -34.20 0.52
N SER A 43 15.16 -34.78 0.88
CA SER A 43 14.93 -35.22 2.25
C SER A 43 15.83 -36.43 2.57
N LYS A 44 15.97 -36.77 3.86
CA LYS A 44 16.77 -37.91 4.33
C LYS A 44 16.59 -39.20 3.51
N GLU A 45 15.35 -39.63 3.30
CA GLU A 45 15.06 -40.84 2.51
C GLU A 45 15.54 -40.71 1.04
N MET A 46 15.41 -39.51 0.46
CA MET A 46 15.88 -39.27 -0.90
C MET A 46 17.40 -39.20 -0.98
N VAL A 47 18.08 -38.69 0.05
CA VAL A 47 19.54 -38.74 0.18
C VAL A 47 20.02 -40.18 0.22
N ASP A 48 19.38 -41.04 1.03
CA ASP A 48 19.74 -42.45 1.13
C ASP A 48 19.59 -43.18 -0.22
N ARG A 49 18.53 -42.88 -0.98
CA ARG A 49 18.34 -43.39 -2.36
C ARG A 49 19.45 -42.91 -3.29
N GLN A 50 19.74 -41.60 -3.29
CA GLN A 50 20.78 -41.01 -4.12
C GLN A 50 22.17 -41.61 -3.83
N ARG A 51 22.52 -41.81 -2.54
CA ARG A 51 23.81 -42.41 -2.15
C ARG A 51 23.92 -43.88 -2.52
N ARG A 52 22.79 -44.60 -2.57
CA ARG A 52 22.75 -46.03 -2.88
C ARG A 52 23.02 -46.32 -4.35
N ASP A 53 22.37 -45.59 -5.25
CA ASP A 53 22.34 -45.93 -6.67
C ASP A 53 22.46 -44.73 -7.61
N SER A 54 22.65 -43.51 -7.08
CA SER A 54 22.75 -42.28 -7.88
C SER A 54 21.55 -42.02 -8.79
N ARG A 55 20.37 -42.60 -8.50
CA ARG A 55 19.22 -42.60 -9.44
C ARG A 55 18.90 -41.24 -10.04
N TYR A 56 18.89 -40.17 -9.23
CA TYR A 56 18.47 -38.85 -9.71
C TYR A 56 19.52 -38.26 -10.65
N THR A 57 20.79 -38.23 -10.24
CA THR A 57 21.88 -37.67 -11.06
C THR A 57 22.12 -38.52 -12.31
N TYR A 58 22.06 -39.85 -12.20
CA TYR A 58 22.17 -40.78 -13.32
C TYR A 58 21.11 -40.48 -14.39
N CYS A 59 19.83 -40.42 -14.02
CA CYS A 59 18.77 -40.18 -15.00
C CYS A 59 18.87 -38.77 -15.64
N ILE A 60 19.30 -37.75 -14.88
CA ILE A 60 19.52 -36.41 -15.43
C ILE A 60 20.69 -36.42 -16.44
N GLU A 61 21.78 -37.11 -16.13
CA GLU A 61 22.94 -37.24 -17.03
C GLU A 61 22.54 -37.92 -18.34
N ARG A 62 21.85 -39.06 -18.26
CA ARG A 62 21.35 -39.78 -19.45
C ARG A 62 20.37 -38.95 -20.27
N LEU A 63 19.52 -38.17 -19.61
CA LEU A 63 18.65 -37.21 -20.29
C LEU A 63 19.45 -36.11 -20.99
N GLY A 64 20.52 -35.63 -20.38
CA GLY A 64 21.41 -34.63 -20.97
C GLY A 64 22.13 -35.14 -22.21
N GLU A 65 22.62 -36.39 -22.16
CA GLU A 65 23.18 -37.10 -23.32
C GLU A 65 22.15 -37.20 -24.45
N MET A 66 20.94 -37.67 -24.13
CA MET A 66 19.87 -37.86 -25.10
C MET A 66 19.43 -36.56 -25.77
N LEU A 67 19.39 -35.45 -25.02
CA LEU A 67 18.96 -34.14 -25.51
C LEU A 67 20.09 -33.32 -26.14
N GLY A 68 21.36 -33.75 -26.00
CA GLY A 68 22.52 -32.94 -26.33
C GLY A 68 22.62 -31.66 -25.50
N HIS A 69 22.15 -31.70 -24.24
CA HIS A 69 22.07 -30.56 -23.33
C HIS A 69 22.59 -30.96 -21.95
N PRO A 70 23.86 -30.70 -21.63
CA PRO A 70 24.41 -31.05 -20.32
C PRO A 70 23.79 -30.19 -19.22
N PHE A 71 23.43 -30.82 -18.11
CA PHE A 71 22.85 -30.16 -16.95
C PHE A 71 23.89 -29.98 -15.83
N ILE A 72 23.92 -28.81 -15.19
CA ILE A 72 24.69 -28.60 -13.96
C ILE A 72 23.79 -28.93 -12.77
N VAL A 73 24.12 -29.98 -12.01
CA VAL A 73 23.29 -30.45 -10.89
C VAL A 73 23.93 -30.13 -9.54
N HIS A 74 23.17 -29.47 -8.66
CA HIS A 74 23.53 -29.22 -7.27
C HIS A 74 22.57 -30.00 -6.35
N LEU A 75 23.13 -30.78 -5.43
CA LEU A 75 22.37 -31.51 -4.41
C LEU A 75 22.31 -30.68 -3.12
N ILE A 76 21.10 -30.46 -2.63
CA ILE A 76 20.82 -29.87 -1.33
C ILE A 76 20.31 -31.00 -0.44
N GLU A 77 21.21 -31.57 0.36
CA GLU A 77 20.93 -32.71 1.22
C GLU A 77 20.47 -32.23 2.60
N ASN A 78 19.24 -32.56 2.99
CA ASN A 78 18.76 -32.34 4.36
C ASN A 78 18.54 -33.68 5.07
N GLU A 79 19.59 -34.13 5.78
CA GLU A 79 19.64 -35.42 6.49
C GLU A 79 18.88 -35.41 7.84
N ASP A 80 18.59 -34.23 8.38
CA ASP A 80 17.92 -34.05 9.68
C ASP A 80 16.39 -33.98 9.55
N LEU A 81 15.88 -33.87 8.32
CA LEU A 81 14.46 -33.78 8.01
C LEU A 81 13.73 -35.10 8.28
N THR A 82 13.19 -35.25 9.50
CA THR A 82 12.42 -36.43 9.92
C THR A 82 10.91 -36.17 10.03
N GLU A 83 10.48 -34.92 10.22
CA GLU A 83 9.06 -34.53 10.26
C GLU A 83 8.71 -33.57 9.12
N VAL A 84 8.04 -34.11 8.10
CA VAL A 84 7.89 -33.47 6.78
C VAL A 84 6.61 -32.61 6.66
N GLN A 85 5.98 -32.26 7.80
CA GLN A 85 4.61 -31.73 7.84
C GLN A 85 4.49 -30.26 8.29
N GLU A 86 5.54 -29.63 8.82
CA GLU A 86 5.48 -28.23 9.25
C GLU A 86 5.71 -27.29 8.06
N TYR A 87 4.69 -26.50 7.71
CA TYR A 87 4.76 -25.56 6.57
C TYR A 87 5.77 -24.42 6.81
N ASP A 88 5.84 -23.91 8.05
CA ASP A 88 6.70 -22.76 8.40
C ASP A 88 8.18 -23.06 8.20
N PHE A 89 8.60 -24.29 8.52
CA PHE A 89 9.96 -24.76 8.30
C PHE A 89 10.37 -24.62 6.82
N TYR A 90 9.51 -25.03 5.87
CA TYR A 90 9.84 -24.95 4.44
C TYR A 90 9.82 -23.53 3.90
N TYR A 91 9.04 -22.60 4.48
CA TYR A 91 9.10 -21.20 4.08
C TYR A 91 10.48 -20.59 4.38
N GLU A 92 11.01 -20.84 5.59
CA GLU A 92 12.33 -20.37 5.98
C GLU A 92 13.44 -21.09 5.20
N GLU A 93 13.35 -22.42 5.10
CA GLU A 93 14.38 -23.22 4.48
C GLU A 93 14.48 -22.96 2.97
N PHE A 94 13.37 -23.10 2.23
CA PHE A 94 13.40 -22.82 0.80
C PHE A 94 13.70 -21.35 0.54
N GLY A 95 13.16 -20.43 1.35
CA GLY A 95 13.47 -19.01 1.27
C GLY A 95 14.97 -18.73 1.35
N ALA A 96 15.70 -19.39 2.25
CA ALA A 96 17.15 -19.26 2.39
C ALA A 96 17.92 -19.75 1.14
N TYR A 97 17.51 -20.89 0.56
CA TYR A 97 18.13 -21.40 -0.67
C TYR A 97 17.80 -20.54 -1.89
N ILE A 98 16.53 -20.14 -2.04
CA ILE A 98 16.07 -19.27 -3.12
C ILE A 98 16.83 -17.95 -3.08
N THR A 99 17.00 -17.35 -1.90
CA THR A 99 17.76 -16.10 -1.74
C THR A 99 19.22 -16.26 -2.21
N LYS A 100 19.86 -17.39 -1.91
CA LYS A 100 21.23 -17.69 -2.39
C LYS A 100 21.27 -17.83 -3.90
N ILE A 101 20.37 -18.63 -4.48
CA ILE A 101 20.28 -18.83 -5.93
C ILE A 101 20.07 -17.48 -6.63
N GLU A 102 19.12 -16.70 -6.12
CA GLU A 102 18.77 -15.39 -6.65
C GLU A 102 19.88 -14.33 -6.55
N ALA A 103 20.82 -14.49 -5.62
CA ALA A 103 21.98 -13.60 -5.50
C ALA A 103 23.01 -13.82 -6.61
N ASP A 104 23.05 -15.03 -7.18
CA ASP A 104 23.96 -15.42 -8.26
C ASP A 104 23.32 -15.28 -9.66
N MET A 105 22.04 -14.91 -9.72
CA MET A 105 21.28 -14.74 -10.98
C MET A 105 21.54 -13.40 -11.67
N GLU A 106 21.66 -13.44 -12.99
CA GLU A 106 21.64 -12.25 -13.83
C GLU A 106 20.20 -11.83 -14.20
N GLN A 107 20.02 -10.61 -14.70
CA GLN A 107 18.69 -10.05 -15.00
C GLN A 107 17.92 -10.83 -16.09
N GLU A 108 18.63 -11.48 -17.02
CA GLU A 108 18.03 -12.31 -18.07
C GLU A 108 17.67 -13.73 -17.60
N ASP A 109 18.16 -14.15 -16.43
CA ASP A 109 17.98 -15.52 -15.94
C ASP A 109 16.53 -15.77 -15.51
N SER A 110 16.10 -17.04 -15.55
CA SER A 110 14.75 -17.45 -15.19
C SER A 110 14.78 -18.58 -14.17
N LEU A 111 14.07 -18.39 -13.06
CA LEU A 111 13.94 -19.38 -11.99
C LEU A 111 12.61 -20.14 -12.12
N PHE A 112 12.71 -21.47 -12.15
CA PHE A 112 11.59 -22.39 -12.24
C PHE A 112 11.47 -23.19 -10.94
N PHE A 113 10.26 -23.29 -10.40
CA PHE A 113 9.96 -24.14 -9.25
C PHE A 113 9.19 -25.37 -9.68
N ASN A 114 9.69 -26.55 -9.35
CA ASN A 114 8.90 -27.77 -9.44
C ASN A 114 7.92 -27.84 -8.26
N ILE A 115 6.65 -27.54 -8.52
CA ILE A 115 5.58 -27.64 -7.51
C ILE A 115 4.82 -28.97 -7.57
N ALA A 116 5.35 -29.96 -8.30
CA ALA A 116 4.73 -31.26 -8.50
C ALA A 116 5.43 -32.40 -7.72
N SER A 117 6.67 -32.21 -7.25
CA SER A 117 7.42 -33.17 -6.42
C SER A 117 7.66 -32.70 -4.99
N GLY A 118 8.13 -33.63 -4.14
CA GLY A 118 8.18 -33.47 -2.69
C GLY A 118 6.83 -33.75 -2.02
N THR A 119 6.74 -33.43 -0.72
CA THR A 119 5.50 -33.57 0.06
C THR A 119 4.52 -32.46 -0.25
N PRO A 120 3.22 -32.60 0.12
CA PRO A 120 2.26 -31.51 -0.01
C PRO A 120 2.70 -30.18 0.63
N ALA A 121 3.44 -30.24 1.75
CA ALA A 121 4.00 -29.06 2.42
C ALA A 121 5.05 -28.36 1.53
N MET A 122 6.00 -29.10 0.96
CA MET A 122 7.03 -28.56 0.06
C MET A 122 6.41 -27.91 -1.20
N LYS A 123 5.44 -28.58 -1.82
CA LYS A 123 4.74 -28.07 -3.02
C LYS A 123 4.02 -26.76 -2.73
N SER A 124 3.32 -26.71 -1.60
CA SER A 124 2.59 -25.51 -1.15
C SER A 124 3.54 -24.37 -0.79
N ALA A 125 4.67 -24.68 -0.15
CA ALA A 125 5.69 -23.70 0.20
C ALA A 125 6.25 -23.01 -1.04
N LEU A 126 6.67 -23.78 -2.05
CA LEU A 126 7.17 -23.22 -3.31
C LEU A 126 6.10 -22.43 -4.07
N LEU A 127 4.84 -22.87 -4.05
CA LEU A 127 3.76 -22.14 -4.69
C LEU A 127 3.51 -20.78 -4.03
N LEU A 128 3.56 -20.71 -2.69
CA LEU A 128 3.39 -19.44 -1.99
C LEU A 128 4.61 -18.53 -2.19
N LEU A 129 5.83 -19.07 -2.11
CA LEU A 129 7.07 -18.32 -2.33
C LEU A 129 7.13 -17.75 -3.76
N SER A 130 6.65 -18.47 -4.76
CA SER A 130 6.60 -17.93 -6.14
C SER A 130 5.59 -16.80 -6.30
N VAL A 131 4.49 -16.81 -5.54
CA VAL A 131 3.47 -15.75 -5.55
C VAL A 131 3.91 -14.52 -4.75
N LEU A 132 4.66 -14.72 -3.67
CA LEU A 132 5.18 -13.65 -2.80
C LEU A 132 6.43 -12.98 -3.37
N SER A 133 7.18 -13.65 -4.24
CA SER A 133 8.38 -13.08 -4.84
C SER A 133 8.04 -11.94 -5.80
N GLU A 134 8.80 -10.85 -5.72
CA GLU A 134 8.77 -9.75 -6.69
C GLU A 134 9.49 -10.10 -8.01
N LYS A 135 10.30 -11.16 -8.00
CA LYS A 135 11.02 -11.64 -9.18
C LYS A 135 10.17 -12.59 -10.00
N LYS A 136 10.54 -12.73 -11.27
CA LYS A 136 9.86 -13.62 -12.21
C LYS A 136 10.21 -15.08 -11.91
N ILE A 137 9.46 -15.70 -11.02
CA ILE A 137 9.51 -17.14 -10.73
C ILE A 137 8.39 -17.84 -11.49
N VAL A 138 8.73 -18.90 -12.22
CA VAL A 138 7.76 -19.73 -12.96
C VAL A 138 7.52 -21.02 -12.19
N SER A 139 6.34 -21.18 -11.60
CA SER A 139 5.93 -22.46 -11.04
C SER A 139 5.55 -23.42 -12.15
N VAL A 140 6.10 -24.63 -12.13
CA VAL A 140 5.83 -25.70 -13.09
C VAL A 140 5.20 -26.88 -12.36
N GLN A 141 4.02 -27.28 -12.82
CA GLN A 141 3.28 -28.44 -12.34
C GLN A 141 3.28 -29.53 -13.41
N VAL A 142 3.57 -30.77 -13.01
CA VAL A 142 3.51 -31.94 -13.88
C VAL A 142 2.30 -32.80 -13.49
N THR A 143 1.45 -33.10 -14.46
CA THR A 143 0.28 -33.98 -14.26
C THR A 143 0.68 -35.46 -14.31
N THR A 144 0.00 -36.32 -13.55
CA THR A 144 0.26 -37.77 -13.58
C THR A 144 -0.15 -38.37 -14.92
N PRO A 145 0.57 -39.38 -15.45
CA PRO A 145 0.24 -40.03 -16.73
C PRO A 145 -1.18 -40.62 -16.75
N GLU A 146 -1.61 -41.23 -15.64
CA GLU A 146 -2.90 -41.92 -15.53
C GLU A 146 -4.08 -40.97 -15.22
N LYS A 147 -3.83 -39.69 -14.92
CA LYS A 147 -4.84 -38.70 -14.50
C LYS A 147 -5.78 -39.15 -13.37
N ARG A 148 -5.38 -40.15 -12.58
CA ARG A 148 -6.11 -40.72 -11.42
C ARG A 148 -5.13 -40.93 -10.25
N ILE A 149 -5.64 -41.26 -9.06
CA ILE A 149 -4.82 -41.62 -7.89
C ILE A 149 -4.01 -42.87 -8.24
N ASN A 150 -2.68 -42.76 -8.22
CA ASN A 150 -1.81 -43.92 -8.44
C ASN A 150 -2.00 -44.91 -7.28
N VAL A 151 -2.26 -46.18 -7.62
CA VAL A 151 -2.22 -47.27 -6.65
C VAL A 151 -0.75 -47.64 -6.46
N HIS A 152 -0.20 -47.40 -5.27
CA HIS A 152 1.17 -47.77 -4.92
C HIS A 152 1.30 -49.30 -4.82
N TYR A 153 1.48 -49.98 -5.95
CA TYR A 153 2.03 -51.33 -5.94
C TYR A 153 3.53 -51.20 -5.70
N GLY A 154 3.92 -51.28 -4.44
CA GLY A 154 5.30 -51.11 -4.01
C GLY A 154 6.22 -52.17 -4.62
N VAL A 155 6.93 -51.81 -5.68
CA VAL A 155 8.26 -52.36 -5.89
C VAL A 155 9.09 -51.85 -4.72
N GLY A 156 9.51 -52.74 -3.83
CA GLY A 156 10.34 -52.33 -2.68
C GLY A 156 11.58 -51.58 -3.18
N ASP A 157 11.94 -50.49 -2.51
CA ASP A 157 13.08 -49.61 -2.87
C ASP A 157 14.43 -50.34 -3.05
N ASN A 158 14.52 -51.59 -2.58
CA ASN A 158 15.69 -52.45 -2.69
C ASN A 158 15.85 -53.12 -4.07
N VAL A 159 14.93 -52.87 -5.01
CA VAL A 159 14.94 -53.48 -6.37
C VAL A 159 14.94 -52.40 -7.47
N TYR A 160 15.15 -51.12 -7.13
CA TYR A 160 15.20 -50.06 -8.14
C TYR A 160 16.58 -50.02 -8.84
N SER A 161 16.63 -50.32 -10.14
CA SER A 161 17.82 -50.09 -10.99
C SER A 161 17.62 -48.84 -11.85
N PRO A 162 18.42 -47.77 -11.68
CA PRO A 162 18.36 -46.58 -12.52
C PRO A 162 18.52 -46.88 -14.01
N GLU A 163 19.39 -47.83 -14.36
CA GLU A 163 19.66 -48.26 -15.73
C GLU A 163 18.42 -48.91 -16.34
N GLU A 164 17.82 -49.90 -15.65
CA GLU A 164 16.63 -50.61 -16.15
C GLU A 164 15.44 -49.65 -16.31
N PHE A 165 15.20 -48.79 -15.31
CA PHE A 165 14.11 -47.81 -15.40
C PHE A 165 14.34 -46.77 -16.48
N TRP A 166 15.59 -46.38 -16.75
CA TRP A 166 15.93 -45.47 -17.84
C TRP A 166 15.65 -46.10 -19.21
N GLU A 167 16.10 -47.33 -19.45
CA GLU A 167 15.89 -48.03 -20.72
C GLU A 167 14.39 -48.32 -20.98
N LEU A 168 13.62 -48.56 -19.92
CA LEU A 168 12.17 -48.83 -19.99
C LEU A 168 11.29 -47.57 -19.87
N ASN A 169 11.90 -46.38 -19.84
CA ASN A 169 11.16 -45.14 -19.64
C ASN A 169 10.29 -44.79 -20.84
N GLN A 170 8.98 -44.74 -20.64
CA GLN A 170 8.02 -44.45 -21.71
C GLN A 170 8.15 -43.02 -22.26
N ASP A 171 8.65 -42.07 -21.46
CA ASP A 171 8.85 -40.69 -21.92
C ASP A 171 10.11 -40.53 -22.82
N ASN A 172 10.91 -41.59 -23.01
CA ASN A 172 12.00 -41.63 -24.00
C ASN A 172 11.51 -41.92 -25.43
N GLU A 173 10.27 -42.38 -25.60
CA GLU A 173 9.70 -42.66 -26.92
C GLU A 173 9.47 -41.37 -27.73
N GLN A 174 9.60 -41.47 -29.05
CA GLN A 174 9.38 -40.34 -29.95
C GLN A 174 7.90 -39.93 -29.92
N GLY A 175 7.63 -38.70 -29.49
CA GLY A 175 6.26 -38.17 -29.38
C GLY A 175 5.68 -38.17 -27.97
N ALA A 176 6.49 -38.47 -26.94
CA ALA A 176 6.11 -38.28 -25.54
C ALA A 176 5.48 -36.90 -25.30
N LYS A 177 4.36 -36.88 -24.59
CA LYS A 177 3.54 -35.67 -24.41
C LYS A 177 4.11 -34.79 -23.29
N ASN A 178 4.23 -33.49 -23.54
CA ASN A 178 4.49 -32.54 -22.48
C ASN A 178 3.32 -32.52 -21.47
N ARG A 179 3.61 -32.87 -20.21
CA ARG A 179 2.66 -32.94 -19.08
C ARG A 179 2.82 -31.76 -18.14
N CYS A 180 3.75 -30.84 -18.45
CA CYS A 180 4.00 -29.63 -17.69
C CYS A 180 2.90 -28.60 -17.97
N THR A 181 2.52 -27.89 -16.92
CA THR A 181 1.59 -26.77 -16.94
C THR A 181 2.12 -25.71 -15.99
N GLU A 182 1.92 -24.45 -16.34
CA GLU A 182 2.28 -23.31 -15.47
C GLU A 182 1.00 -22.80 -14.82
N PRO A 183 0.72 -23.18 -13.56
CA PRO A 183 -0.48 -22.70 -12.88
C PRO A 183 -0.40 -21.19 -12.71
N LYS A 184 -1.41 -20.50 -13.22
CA LYS A 184 -1.57 -19.06 -13.02
C LYS A 184 -2.26 -18.84 -11.68
N CYS A 185 -1.50 -18.60 -10.61
CA CYS A 185 -2.02 -18.28 -9.27
C CYS A 185 -2.55 -16.83 -9.17
N GLN A 186 -3.28 -16.36 -10.19
CA GLN A 186 -3.77 -14.99 -10.29
C GLN A 186 -4.69 -14.65 -9.12
N ASN A 187 -5.59 -15.58 -8.76
CA ASN A 187 -6.50 -15.39 -7.63
C ASN A 187 -5.77 -15.17 -6.30
N LEU A 188 -4.70 -15.93 -6.02
CA LEU A 188 -3.94 -15.77 -4.77
C LEU A 188 -3.18 -14.45 -4.73
N SER A 189 -2.53 -14.08 -5.85
CA SER A 189 -1.82 -12.80 -5.98
C SER A 189 -2.78 -11.62 -5.81
N ASP A 190 -3.96 -11.70 -6.43
CA ASP A 190 -4.98 -10.65 -6.33
C ASP A 190 -5.57 -10.57 -4.91
N ILE A 191 -5.78 -11.70 -4.21
CA ILE A 191 -6.21 -11.71 -2.80
C ILE A 191 -5.19 -10.95 -1.93
N LEU A 192 -3.89 -11.24 -2.10
CA LEU A 192 -2.84 -10.57 -1.34
C LEU A 192 -2.77 -9.08 -1.67
N LYS A 193 -2.84 -8.70 -2.94
CA LYS A 193 -2.87 -7.30 -3.37
C LYS A 193 -4.09 -6.56 -2.84
N LYS A 194 -5.28 -7.17 -2.86
CA LYS A 194 -6.51 -6.59 -2.25
C LYS A 194 -6.33 -6.31 -0.77
N ASN A 195 -5.72 -7.23 -0.01
CA ASN A 195 -5.40 -7.00 1.41
C ASN A 195 -4.46 -5.79 1.59
N ILE A 196 -3.50 -5.60 0.69
CA ILE A 196 -2.60 -4.43 0.71
C ILE A 196 -3.40 -3.16 0.37
N ILE A 197 -4.28 -3.17 -0.63
CA ILE A 197 -5.16 -2.04 -0.98
C ILE A 197 -6.00 -1.62 0.24
N ILE A 198 -6.63 -2.58 0.94
CA ILE A 198 -7.39 -2.32 2.17
C ILE A 198 -6.51 -1.63 3.22
N LYS A 199 -5.27 -2.09 3.40
CA LYS A 199 -4.31 -1.46 4.33
C LYS A 199 -3.91 -0.05 3.89
N GLN A 200 -3.79 0.21 2.59
CA GLN A 200 -3.52 1.57 2.08
C GLN A 200 -4.71 2.51 2.31
N LEU A 201 -5.95 2.05 2.10
CA LEU A 201 -7.17 2.81 2.38
C LEU A 201 -7.27 3.18 3.86
N ARG A 202 -7.06 2.22 4.76
CA ARG A 202 -7.06 2.46 6.23
C ARG A 202 -5.98 3.44 6.69
N ASN A 203 -4.91 3.60 5.91
CA ASN A 203 -3.85 4.59 6.14
C ASN A 203 -4.01 5.87 5.30
N TYR A 204 -5.15 6.06 4.63
CA TYR A 204 -5.47 7.21 3.78
C TYR A 204 -4.45 7.43 2.64
N ASN A 205 -3.83 6.34 2.16
CA ASN A 205 -2.89 6.36 1.04
C ASN A 205 -3.58 5.96 -0.27
N TYR A 206 -4.43 6.86 -0.75
CA TYR A 206 -5.31 6.61 -1.88
C TYR A 206 -4.55 6.41 -3.21
N SER A 207 -3.45 7.13 -3.41
CA SER A 207 -2.66 6.99 -4.63
C SER A 207 -2.00 5.61 -4.76
N ALA A 208 -1.46 5.08 -3.64
CA ALA A 208 -0.94 3.71 -3.62
C ALA A 208 -2.04 2.67 -3.79
N ALA A 209 -3.19 2.86 -3.13
CA ALA A 209 -4.35 1.98 -3.26
C ALA A 209 -4.82 1.88 -4.73
N PHE A 210 -4.97 3.03 -5.41
CA PHE A 210 -5.41 3.09 -6.80
C PHE A 210 -4.36 2.51 -7.77
N THR A 211 -3.07 2.73 -7.51
CA THR A 211 -1.98 2.15 -8.32
C THR A 211 -1.98 0.62 -8.22
N LEU A 212 -2.04 0.07 -7.01
CA LEU A 212 -2.09 -1.38 -6.79
C LEU A 212 -3.32 -2.03 -7.44
N ALA A 213 -4.47 -1.34 -7.43
CA ALA A 213 -5.69 -1.83 -8.05
C ALA A 213 -5.55 -1.99 -9.57
N LYS A 214 -4.80 -1.10 -10.24
CA LYS A 214 -4.52 -1.19 -11.69
C LYS A 214 -3.61 -2.37 -12.05
N GLU A 215 -2.87 -2.91 -11.10
CA GLU A 215 -1.94 -4.03 -11.30
C GLU A 215 -2.54 -5.39 -10.94
N LEU A 216 -3.83 -5.45 -10.59
CA LEU A 216 -4.52 -6.70 -10.36
C LEU A 216 -4.63 -7.48 -11.67
N LYS A 217 -4.40 -8.79 -11.61
CA LYS A 217 -4.48 -9.66 -12.79
C LYS A 217 -5.94 -9.86 -13.21
N ASN A 218 -6.84 -9.96 -12.24
CA ASN A 218 -8.27 -9.85 -12.43
C ASN A 218 -8.71 -8.41 -12.09
N PRO A 219 -9.10 -7.60 -13.08
CA PRO A 219 -9.54 -6.22 -12.85
C PRO A 219 -10.73 -6.16 -11.89
N LEU A 220 -10.78 -5.11 -11.06
CA LEU A 220 -11.97 -4.79 -10.27
C LEU A 220 -13.10 -4.31 -11.18
N GLU A 221 -14.32 -4.34 -10.64
CA GLU A 221 -15.46 -3.68 -11.28
C GLU A 221 -15.18 -2.19 -11.53
N GLU A 222 -15.73 -1.66 -12.62
CA GLU A 222 -15.52 -0.26 -13.03
C GLU A 222 -15.92 0.72 -11.91
N GLU A 223 -16.99 0.42 -11.18
CA GLU A 223 -17.42 1.19 -10.02
C GLU A 223 -16.34 1.26 -8.94
N THR A 224 -15.78 0.11 -8.52
CA THR A 224 -14.74 0.06 -7.48
C THR A 224 -13.46 0.77 -7.92
N MET A 225 -13.07 0.65 -9.19
CA MET A 225 -11.94 1.40 -9.75
C MET A 225 -12.16 2.90 -9.70
N ASP A 226 -13.34 3.37 -10.10
CA ASP A 226 -13.70 4.79 -10.09
C ASP A 226 -13.83 5.34 -8.66
N LEU A 227 -14.31 4.53 -7.70
CA LEU A 227 -14.37 4.93 -6.29
C LEU A 227 -12.97 5.13 -5.69
N LEU A 228 -12.01 4.25 -6.05
CA LEU A 228 -10.60 4.42 -5.67
C LEU A 228 -9.99 5.69 -6.29
N GLU A 229 -10.27 5.95 -7.57
CA GLU A 229 -9.84 7.16 -8.26
C GLU A 229 -10.45 8.42 -7.63
N MET A 230 -11.73 8.36 -7.27
CA MET A 230 -12.44 9.45 -6.60
C MET A 230 -11.84 9.73 -5.22
N ALA A 231 -11.48 8.70 -4.45
CA ALA A 231 -10.82 8.87 -3.16
C ALA A 231 -9.44 9.56 -3.28
N GLU A 232 -8.66 9.20 -4.30
CA GLU A 232 -7.41 9.88 -4.64
C GLU A 232 -7.66 11.35 -4.99
N ALA A 233 -8.58 11.62 -5.91
CA ALA A 233 -8.94 12.97 -6.34
C ALA A 233 -9.40 13.85 -5.18
N ARG A 234 -10.25 13.30 -4.29
CA ARG A 234 -10.76 14.00 -3.11
C ARG A 234 -9.64 14.39 -2.16
N SER A 235 -8.69 13.48 -1.91
CA SER A 235 -7.53 13.76 -1.05
C SER A 235 -6.61 14.87 -1.58
N GLN A 236 -6.68 15.14 -2.88
CA GLN A 236 -5.95 16.19 -3.59
C GLN A 236 -6.78 17.47 -3.80
N LEU A 237 -8.02 17.52 -3.29
CA LEU A 237 -8.98 18.61 -3.51
C LEU A 237 -9.33 18.83 -4.99
N ASP A 238 -9.22 17.81 -5.84
CA ASP A 238 -9.77 17.85 -7.20
C ASP A 238 -11.29 17.63 -7.17
N LEU A 239 -12.00 18.65 -6.69
CA LEU A 239 -13.45 18.60 -6.47
C LEU A 239 -14.22 18.43 -7.78
N VAL A 240 -13.65 18.87 -8.92
CA VAL A 240 -14.27 18.71 -10.24
C VAL A 240 -14.34 17.24 -10.61
N LYS A 241 -13.22 16.52 -10.45
CA LYS A 241 -13.16 15.08 -10.72
C LYS A 241 -14.03 14.29 -9.75
N VAL A 242 -14.04 14.66 -8.47
CA VAL A 242 -14.91 14.03 -7.47
C VAL A 242 -16.39 14.19 -7.83
N GLN A 243 -16.84 15.40 -8.20
CA GLN A 243 -18.23 15.62 -8.61
C GLN A 243 -18.63 14.82 -9.84
N LYS A 244 -17.73 14.70 -10.83
CA LYS A 244 -17.96 13.87 -12.02
C LYS A 244 -18.16 12.40 -11.67
N LEU A 245 -17.27 11.82 -10.86
CA LEU A 245 -17.32 10.40 -10.47
C LEU A 245 -18.49 10.11 -9.52
N SER A 246 -18.75 11.01 -8.56
CA SER A 246 -19.90 10.95 -7.67
C SER A 246 -21.22 10.96 -8.44
N GLY A 247 -21.35 11.83 -9.45
CA GLY A 247 -22.53 11.89 -10.32
C GLY A 247 -22.71 10.64 -11.20
N LYS A 248 -21.61 10.00 -11.61
CA LYS A 248 -21.65 8.75 -12.40
C LYS A 248 -22.26 7.59 -11.60
N TRP A 249 -21.89 7.46 -10.33
CA TRP A 249 -22.27 6.31 -9.49
C TRP A 249 -23.38 6.60 -8.48
N GLY A 250 -23.83 7.85 -8.38
CA GLY A 250 -24.85 8.25 -7.40
C GLY A 250 -24.37 8.16 -5.94
N TYR A 251 -23.06 8.13 -5.72
CA TYR A 251 -22.45 8.03 -4.40
C TYR A 251 -21.84 9.38 -4.01
N ASP A 252 -22.47 10.06 -3.06
CA ASP A 252 -22.03 11.37 -2.59
C ASP A 252 -21.08 11.27 -1.40
N VAL A 253 -19.85 11.72 -1.60
CA VAL A 253 -18.80 11.72 -0.58
C VAL A 253 -18.74 13.01 0.24
N PHE A 254 -19.40 14.08 -0.21
CA PHE A 254 -19.31 15.37 0.44
C PHE A 254 -20.29 15.46 1.62
N PRO A 255 -19.79 15.62 2.86
CA PRO A 255 -20.66 15.77 4.02
C PRO A 255 -21.39 17.13 4.02
N ILE A 256 -20.87 18.12 3.29
CA ILE A 256 -21.41 19.50 3.25
C ILE A 256 -21.55 19.95 1.82
N ARG A 257 -22.74 20.48 1.46
CA ARG A 257 -23.09 20.82 0.07
C ARG A 257 -23.19 22.33 -0.21
N GLN A 258 -22.99 23.18 0.80
CA GLN A 258 -23.26 24.61 0.71
C GLN A 258 -22.05 25.41 0.22
N GLY A 259 -21.94 25.59 -1.10
CA GLY A 259 -21.05 26.59 -1.72
C GLY A 259 -19.64 26.67 -1.11
N ASN A 260 -19.25 27.85 -0.63
CA ASN A 260 -17.92 28.09 -0.03
C ASN A 260 -17.67 27.27 1.25
N GLN A 261 -18.72 26.88 1.99
CA GLN A 261 -18.56 26.04 3.19
C GLN A 261 -18.08 24.63 2.85
N MET A 262 -18.50 24.08 1.71
CA MET A 262 -18.02 22.78 1.23
C MET A 262 -16.50 22.80 1.01
N GLN A 263 -16.00 23.82 0.31
CA GLN A 263 -14.56 23.93 0.01
C GLN A 263 -13.73 24.08 1.28
N LYS A 264 -14.17 24.96 2.21
CA LYS A 264 -13.51 25.12 3.51
C LYS A 264 -13.51 23.83 4.32
N PHE A 265 -14.64 23.13 4.37
CA PHE A 265 -14.75 21.90 5.14
C PHE A 265 -13.91 20.77 4.54
N GLU A 266 -13.92 20.59 3.21
CA GLU A 266 -13.04 19.63 2.54
C GLU A 266 -11.57 19.94 2.80
N TYR A 267 -11.18 21.22 2.77
CA TYR A 267 -9.82 21.62 3.15
C TYR A 267 -9.49 21.20 4.60
N VAL A 268 -10.38 21.45 5.55
CA VAL A 268 -10.19 21.01 6.96
C VAL A 268 -10.08 19.49 7.06
N LEU A 269 -10.88 18.72 6.31
CA LEU A 269 -10.75 17.26 6.28
C LEU A 269 -9.39 16.83 5.73
N THR A 270 -8.83 17.52 4.73
CA THR A 270 -7.46 17.21 4.27
C THR A 270 -6.40 17.52 5.33
N LEU A 271 -6.58 18.57 6.13
CA LEU A 271 -5.72 18.83 7.29
C LEU A 271 -5.82 17.71 8.33
N GLN A 272 -7.02 17.14 8.54
CA GLN A 272 -7.22 15.98 9.39
C GLN A 272 -6.42 14.77 8.88
N LEU A 273 -6.45 14.50 7.57
CA LEU A 273 -5.66 13.43 6.95
C LEU A 273 -4.17 13.63 7.23
N LYS A 274 -3.65 14.86 7.14
CA LYS A 274 -2.25 15.17 7.46
C LYS A 274 -1.89 14.84 8.90
N VAL A 275 -2.76 15.14 9.86
CA VAL A 275 -2.56 14.73 11.26
C VAL A 275 -2.58 13.22 11.39
N LYS A 276 -3.57 12.53 10.82
CA LYS A 276 -3.69 11.06 10.87
C LYS A 276 -2.47 10.36 10.24
N LYS A 277 -1.94 10.90 9.14
CA LYS A 277 -0.75 10.39 8.42
C LYS A 277 0.59 10.86 9.03
N ARG A 278 0.55 11.66 10.10
CA ARG A 278 1.74 12.28 10.74
C ARG A 278 2.55 13.19 9.81
N GLU A 279 1.91 13.77 8.80
CA GLU A 279 2.45 14.81 7.91
C GLU A 279 2.42 16.20 8.61
N PHE A 280 3.08 16.28 9.76
CA PHE A 280 2.97 17.37 10.71
C PHE A 280 3.45 18.72 10.17
N ALA A 281 4.52 18.75 9.38
CA ALA A 281 5.01 19.99 8.78
C ALA A 281 3.99 20.57 7.79
N ASP A 282 3.38 19.72 6.96
CA ASP A 282 2.39 20.15 5.98
C ASP A 282 1.06 20.53 6.64
N PHE A 283 0.68 19.83 7.70
CA PHE A 283 -0.45 20.23 8.53
C PHE A 283 -0.29 21.67 9.04
N ILE A 284 0.86 22.00 9.66
CA ILE A 284 1.12 23.36 10.17
C ILE A 284 1.10 24.41 9.06
N ARG A 285 1.74 24.13 7.91
CA ARG A 285 1.73 25.05 6.75
C ARG A 285 0.29 25.34 6.30
N GLY A 286 -0.56 24.31 6.31
CA GLY A 286 -1.97 24.40 5.93
C GLY A 286 -2.88 25.12 6.92
N ILE A 287 -2.44 25.45 8.15
CA ILE A 287 -3.29 26.16 9.13
C ILE A 287 -3.57 27.61 8.69
N SER A 288 -2.55 28.28 8.14
CA SER A 288 -2.59 29.73 7.92
C SER A 288 -3.73 30.21 7.01
N PRO A 289 -3.97 29.58 5.84
CA PRO A 289 -5.06 29.97 4.95
C PRO A 289 -6.43 29.81 5.61
N ILE A 290 -6.68 28.64 6.22
CA ILE A 290 -7.99 28.34 6.80
C ILE A 290 -8.29 29.18 8.04
N LEU A 291 -7.29 29.54 8.84
CA LEU A 291 -7.51 30.31 10.06
C LEU A 291 -8.09 31.70 9.78
N THR A 292 -7.62 32.36 8.72
CA THR A 292 -8.13 33.68 8.32
C THR A 292 -9.60 33.58 7.88
N ASP A 293 -9.92 32.59 7.05
CA ASP A 293 -11.27 32.34 6.56
C ASP A 293 -12.25 31.97 7.69
N LEU A 294 -11.81 31.16 8.65
CA LEU A 294 -12.62 30.81 9.82
C LEU A 294 -12.90 32.04 10.69
N PHE A 295 -11.91 32.92 10.88
CA PHE A 295 -12.07 34.13 11.68
C PHE A 295 -13.08 35.10 11.06
N LEU A 296 -13.05 35.28 9.73
CA LEU A 296 -14.04 36.08 9.00
C LEU A 296 -15.46 35.52 9.18
N ASP A 297 -15.62 34.21 9.01
CA ASP A 297 -16.93 33.56 9.14
C ASP A 297 -17.45 33.63 10.58
N ILE A 298 -16.58 33.51 11.59
CA ILE A 298 -16.97 33.65 13.01
C ILE A 298 -17.43 35.08 13.29
N LEU A 299 -16.71 36.12 12.82
CA LEU A 299 -17.15 37.51 12.97
C LEU A 299 -18.55 37.72 12.36
N LYS A 300 -18.75 37.22 11.14
CA LYS A 300 -20.03 37.34 10.43
C LYS A 300 -21.15 36.61 11.15
N ASN A 301 -20.91 35.36 11.57
CA ASN A 301 -21.98 34.48 12.01
C ASN A 301 -22.26 34.53 13.52
N LYS A 302 -21.22 34.66 14.35
CA LYS A 302 -21.31 34.72 15.81
C LYS A 302 -21.39 36.16 16.32
N CYS A 303 -20.54 37.06 15.80
CA CYS A 303 -20.54 38.46 16.22
C CYS A 303 -21.55 39.33 15.44
N LYS A 304 -22.20 38.78 14.39
CA LYS A 304 -23.12 39.51 13.49
C LYS A 304 -22.49 40.73 12.85
N MET A 305 -21.19 40.65 12.57
CA MET A 305 -20.37 41.74 12.04
C MET A 305 -19.75 41.32 10.72
N ASP A 306 -20.13 41.98 9.63
CA ASP A 306 -19.53 41.75 8.32
C ASP A 306 -18.37 42.72 8.07
N VAL A 307 -17.16 42.33 8.46
CA VAL A 307 -15.97 43.16 8.28
C VAL A 307 -15.50 43.27 6.83
N THR A 308 -16.03 42.45 5.92
CA THR A 308 -15.61 42.44 4.51
C THR A 308 -15.96 43.73 3.78
N VAL A 309 -16.95 44.46 4.28
CA VAL A 309 -17.34 45.79 3.75
C VAL A 309 -16.19 46.79 3.84
N TYR A 310 -15.26 46.61 4.78
CA TYR A 310 -14.11 47.50 4.99
C TYR A 310 -12.88 47.12 4.15
N PHE A 311 -12.97 46.10 3.29
CA PHE A 311 -11.85 45.62 2.48
C PHE A 311 -11.89 46.18 1.05
N ASN A 312 -10.71 46.29 0.45
CA ASN A 312 -10.54 46.46 -0.99
C ASN A 312 -10.12 45.12 -1.59
N GLN A 313 -10.73 44.74 -2.71
CA GLN A 313 -10.27 43.59 -3.48
C GLN A 313 -9.09 43.99 -4.37
N THR A 314 -8.04 43.18 -4.35
CA THR A 314 -6.88 43.35 -5.21
C THR A 314 -6.53 42.02 -5.88
N PRO A 315 -5.74 42.03 -6.97
CA PRO A 315 -5.21 40.79 -7.56
C PRO A 315 -4.36 39.94 -6.58
N LYS A 316 -3.89 40.53 -5.47
CA LYS A 316 -3.06 39.87 -4.47
C LYS A 316 -3.83 39.44 -3.21
N GLY A 317 -5.16 39.54 -3.25
CA GLY A 317 -6.06 39.23 -2.13
C GLY A 317 -6.75 40.47 -1.55
N GLU A 318 -7.36 40.30 -0.39
CA GLU A 318 -8.10 41.36 0.31
C GLU A 318 -7.17 42.22 1.17
N GLU A 319 -7.35 43.53 1.11
CA GLU A 319 -6.60 44.53 1.89
C GLU A 319 -7.57 45.44 2.67
N TRP A 320 -7.23 45.77 3.92
CA TRP A 320 -8.01 46.72 4.72
C TRP A 320 -7.96 48.14 4.13
N SER A 321 -9.09 48.84 4.19
CA SER A 321 -9.19 50.26 3.84
C SER A 321 -9.60 51.12 5.02
N ILE A 322 -8.66 51.96 5.48
CA ILE A 322 -8.88 52.97 6.52
C ILE A 322 -9.99 53.92 6.09
N LYS A 323 -10.01 54.35 4.82
CA LYS A 323 -11.09 55.19 4.27
C LYS A 323 -12.47 54.57 4.47
N LYS A 324 -12.59 53.23 4.41
CA LYS A 324 -13.87 52.53 4.65
C LYS A 324 -14.15 52.37 6.14
N LEU A 325 -13.13 52.05 6.94
CA LEU A 325 -13.24 51.98 8.40
C LEU A 325 -13.72 53.30 9.01
N GLU A 326 -13.31 54.45 8.47
CA GLU A 326 -13.70 55.76 9.00
C GLU A 326 -15.13 56.20 8.66
N GLN A 327 -15.90 55.42 7.88
CA GLN A 327 -17.21 55.84 7.38
C GLN A 327 -18.33 55.72 8.42
N ASP A 328 -18.25 54.77 9.32
CA ASP A 328 -19.28 54.51 10.32
C ASP A 328 -18.69 54.27 11.72
N ALA A 329 -19.55 54.16 12.72
CA ALA A 329 -19.15 54.00 14.11
C ALA A 329 -18.49 52.65 14.40
N GLU A 330 -18.90 51.59 13.71
CA GLU A 330 -18.37 50.25 13.89
C GLU A 330 -16.96 50.13 13.30
N GLY A 331 -16.78 50.58 12.06
CA GLY A 331 -15.48 50.69 11.40
C GLY A 331 -14.50 51.53 12.20
N LYS A 332 -14.91 52.68 12.76
CA LYS A 332 -14.05 53.52 13.61
C LYS A 332 -13.59 52.79 14.86
N ARG A 333 -14.49 52.01 15.49
CA ARG A 333 -14.14 51.19 16.65
C ARG A 333 -13.17 50.06 16.29
N ILE A 334 -13.38 49.40 15.15
CA ILE A 334 -12.43 48.41 14.62
C ILE A 334 -11.07 49.05 14.37
N TYR A 335 -11.03 50.23 13.75
CA TYR A 335 -9.77 50.94 13.48
C TYR A 335 -9.03 51.33 14.78
N GLN A 336 -9.75 51.76 15.81
CA GLN A 336 -9.18 52.02 17.13
C GLN A 336 -8.57 50.77 17.76
N LEU A 337 -9.26 49.62 17.68
CA LEU A 337 -8.73 48.34 18.18
C LEU A 337 -7.46 47.92 17.43
N LEU A 338 -7.44 48.08 16.11
CA LEU A 338 -6.27 47.78 15.29
C LEU A 338 -5.09 48.70 15.60
N ASN A 339 -5.33 50.00 15.80
CA ASN A 339 -4.29 50.93 16.24
C ASN A 339 -3.79 50.62 17.66
N ALA A 340 -4.68 50.21 18.57
CA ALA A 340 -4.26 49.81 19.91
C ALA A 340 -3.32 48.57 19.89
N GLU A 341 -3.58 47.60 19.00
CA GLU A 341 -2.77 46.38 18.86
C GLU A 341 -1.46 46.63 18.09
N PHE A 342 -1.49 47.43 17.03
CA PHE A 342 -0.37 47.57 16.07
C PHE A 342 0.29 48.96 16.06
N GLY A 343 -0.12 49.88 16.93
CA GLY A 343 0.30 51.27 16.94
C GLY A 343 -0.39 52.08 15.83
N THR A 344 0.27 52.19 14.68
CA THR A 344 -0.33 52.84 13.50
C THR A 344 -0.69 51.78 12.47
N PHE A 345 -1.97 51.40 12.42
CA PHE A 345 -2.47 50.48 11.41
C PHE A 345 -2.47 51.14 10.04
N LYS A 346 -1.87 50.46 9.05
CA LYS A 346 -1.55 51.03 7.73
C LYS A 346 -2.63 50.72 6.70
N GLU A 347 -2.88 51.69 5.83
CA GLU A 347 -3.71 51.50 4.63
C GLU A 347 -3.13 50.36 3.79
N ARG A 348 -3.99 49.57 3.16
CA ARG A 348 -3.61 48.42 2.32
C ARG A 348 -2.90 47.27 3.07
N THR A 349 -3.08 47.19 4.39
CA THR A 349 -2.64 46.00 5.15
C THR A 349 -3.44 44.78 4.69
N LYS A 350 -2.77 43.67 4.36
CA LYS A 350 -3.45 42.43 3.95
C LYS A 350 -4.34 41.87 5.07
N VAL A 351 -5.52 41.36 4.72
CA VAL A 351 -6.40 40.68 5.66
C VAL A 351 -5.73 39.37 6.10
N ALA A 352 -5.65 39.16 7.42
CA ALA A 352 -4.99 37.99 8.01
C ALA A 352 -5.54 37.71 9.41
N ALA A 353 -5.41 36.46 9.85
CA ALA A 353 -5.79 36.07 11.22
C ALA A 353 -5.18 36.98 12.31
N SER A 354 -3.99 37.56 12.09
CA SER A 354 -3.35 38.48 13.04
C SER A 354 -4.17 39.76 13.29
N ASN A 355 -4.70 40.39 12.24
CA ASN A 355 -5.51 41.60 12.36
C ASN A 355 -7.00 41.32 12.65
N LEU A 356 -7.48 40.11 12.39
CA LEU A 356 -8.83 39.70 12.79
C LEU A 356 -8.94 39.29 14.27
N LYS A 357 -7.86 38.74 14.86
CA LYS A 357 -7.79 38.34 16.29
C LYS A 357 -8.28 39.45 17.25
N PRO A 358 -7.74 40.67 17.26
CA PRO A 358 -8.16 41.69 18.24
C PRO A 358 -9.64 42.05 18.12
N VAL A 359 -10.19 42.03 16.91
CA VAL A 359 -11.63 42.25 16.68
C VAL A 359 -12.44 41.09 17.28
N LEU A 360 -12.06 39.84 16.99
CA LEU A 360 -12.74 38.67 17.56
C LEU A 360 -12.73 38.66 19.08
N ILE A 361 -11.58 38.91 19.71
CA ILE A 361 -11.46 38.90 21.18
C ILE A 361 -12.38 39.95 21.82
N GLN A 362 -12.55 41.11 21.17
CA GLN A 362 -13.41 42.19 21.67
C GLN A 362 -14.91 41.90 21.54
N TYR A 363 -15.33 41.23 20.47
CA TYR A 363 -16.75 41.08 20.11
C TYR A 363 -17.33 39.69 20.39
N LEU A 364 -16.50 38.67 20.58
CA LEU A 364 -16.99 37.37 21.02
C LEU A 364 -17.51 37.45 22.46
N TYR A 365 -18.54 36.66 22.77
CA TYR A 365 -19.05 36.50 24.14
C TYR A 365 -18.56 35.21 24.80
N GLU A 366 -18.37 34.14 24.01
CA GLU A 366 -18.00 32.81 24.51
C GLU A 366 -16.50 32.74 24.84
N ASP A 367 -16.14 32.64 26.12
CA ASP A 367 -14.72 32.63 26.57
C ASP A 367 -13.93 31.46 25.97
N ASN A 368 -14.52 30.26 25.91
CA ASN A 368 -13.88 29.09 25.29
C ASN A 368 -13.51 29.33 23.82
N LEU A 369 -14.32 30.12 23.08
CA LEU A 369 -14.06 30.43 21.68
C LEU A 369 -13.00 31.54 21.54
N LYS A 370 -12.98 32.51 22.46
CA LYS A 370 -11.89 33.50 22.56
C LYS A 370 -10.55 32.83 22.81
N ASP A 371 -10.51 31.88 23.74
CA ASP A 371 -9.31 31.11 24.05
C ASP A 371 -8.83 30.33 22.83
N ALA A 372 -9.74 29.65 22.10
CA ALA A 372 -9.39 28.95 20.86
C ALA A 372 -8.84 29.89 19.77
N VAL A 373 -9.41 31.09 19.61
CA VAL A 373 -8.93 32.13 18.69
C VAL A 373 -7.52 32.61 19.09
N ALA A 374 -7.32 32.91 20.37
CA ALA A 374 -6.04 33.38 20.89
C ALA A 374 -4.95 32.30 20.77
N ASP A 375 -5.25 31.07 21.19
CA ASP A 375 -4.35 29.93 21.10
C ASP A 375 -3.96 29.63 19.66
N MET A 376 -4.94 29.48 18.75
CA MET A 376 -4.64 29.16 17.36
C MET A 376 -3.80 30.23 16.68
N ARG A 377 -4.05 31.50 16.98
CA ARG A 377 -3.24 32.60 16.45
C ARG A 377 -1.82 32.56 16.99
N ARG A 378 -1.64 32.31 18.28
CA ARG A 378 -0.33 32.17 18.94
C ARG A 378 0.46 30.98 18.39
N ILE A 379 -0.21 29.84 18.19
CA ILE A 379 0.35 28.60 17.63
C ILE A 379 0.80 28.83 16.19
N GLU A 380 -0.07 29.41 15.35
CA GLU A 380 0.27 29.74 13.97
C GLU A 380 1.51 30.63 13.92
N GLU A 381 1.56 31.68 14.74
CA GLU A 381 2.67 32.64 14.70
C GLU A 381 4.01 32.03 15.08
N LYS A 382 4.03 31.22 16.15
CA LYS A 382 5.27 30.61 16.66
C LYS A 382 5.78 29.49 15.76
N ILE A 383 4.89 28.69 15.17
CA ILE A 383 5.28 27.45 14.48
C ILE A 383 5.34 27.64 12.96
N ARG A 384 4.51 28.51 12.36
CA ARG A 384 4.49 28.72 10.91
C ARG A 384 5.84 29.19 10.39
N ASN A 385 6.49 30.14 11.07
CA ASN A 385 7.77 30.67 10.62
C ASN A 385 8.85 29.57 10.55
N LEU A 386 8.84 28.64 11.50
CA LEU A 386 9.72 27.46 11.50
C LEU A 386 9.35 26.49 10.36
N ALA A 387 8.06 26.16 10.21
CA ALA A 387 7.60 25.20 9.21
C ALA A 387 7.75 25.69 7.76
N ALA A 388 7.53 26.98 7.51
CA ALA A 388 7.45 27.55 6.18
C ALA A 388 8.78 28.13 5.68
N HIS A 389 9.68 28.53 6.58
CA HIS A 389 10.93 29.22 6.21
C HIS A 389 12.21 28.49 6.65
N GLN A 390 12.09 27.36 7.36
CA GLN A 390 13.25 26.56 7.78
C GLN A 390 13.04 25.07 7.46
N ILE A 391 14.14 24.36 7.18
CA ILE A 391 14.14 22.91 6.98
C ILE A 391 14.32 22.27 8.36
N VAL A 392 13.21 22.08 9.08
CA VAL A 392 13.19 21.53 10.44
C VAL A 392 12.21 20.36 10.56
N SER A 393 12.53 19.39 11.42
CA SER A 393 11.62 18.30 11.77
C SER A 393 10.54 18.82 12.73
N ILE A 394 9.27 18.56 12.39
CA ILE A 394 8.12 18.94 13.21
C ILE A 394 7.47 17.68 13.76
N THR A 395 7.55 17.52 15.08
CA THR A 395 6.92 16.47 15.88
C THR A 395 6.13 17.05 17.05
N ASN A 396 5.32 16.24 17.73
CA ASN A 396 4.63 16.65 18.96
C ASN A 396 5.64 17.17 20.01
N GLU A 397 6.77 16.49 20.19
CA GLU A 397 7.82 16.90 21.13
C GLU A 397 8.45 18.24 20.74
N SER A 398 8.70 18.46 19.44
CA SER A 398 9.26 19.72 18.96
C SER A 398 8.30 20.89 19.23
N ILE A 399 7.01 20.69 19.02
CA ILE A 399 5.99 21.72 19.24
C ILE A 399 5.83 22.02 20.72
N GLN A 400 5.86 21.01 21.58
CA GLN A 400 5.82 21.22 23.02
C GLN A 400 6.99 22.07 23.50
N LYS A 401 8.20 21.84 22.96
CA LYS A 401 9.38 22.66 23.25
C LYS A 401 9.24 24.10 22.74
N ILE A 402 8.75 24.30 21.52
CA ILE A 402 8.59 25.64 20.91
C ILE A 402 7.53 26.47 21.67
N LEU A 403 6.42 25.83 22.03
CA LEU A 403 5.32 26.50 22.71
C LEU A 403 5.51 26.58 24.23
N ASN A 404 6.46 25.80 24.77
CA ASN A 404 6.66 25.60 26.21
C ASN A 404 5.39 25.12 26.93
N GLU A 405 4.63 24.25 26.26
CA GLU A 405 3.31 23.77 26.72
C GLU A 405 3.08 22.32 26.29
N LYS A 406 2.30 21.57 27.07
CA LYS A 406 1.92 20.19 26.74
C LYS A 406 0.78 20.17 25.72
N ILE A 407 1.10 20.43 24.46
CA ILE A 407 0.15 20.42 23.34
C ILE A 407 0.57 19.39 22.28
N THR A 408 -0.40 18.85 21.55
CA THR A 408 -0.19 17.89 20.45
C THR A 408 -0.91 18.35 19.18
N MET A 409 -0.53 17.79 18.04
CA MET A 409 -1.18 18.08 16.75
C MET A 409 -2.67 17.77 16.75
N GLU A 410 -3.08 16.70 17.45
CA GLU A 410 -4.49 16.35 17.62
C GLU A 410 -5.25 17.42 18.42
N LYS A 411 -4.60 18.02 19.43
CA LYS A 411 -5.20 19.12 20.20
C LYS A 411 -5.30 20.39 19.36
N ILE A 412 -4.29 20.71 18.54
CA ILE A 412 -4.32 21.82 17.59
C ILE A 412 -5.45 21.61 16.58
N PHE A 413 -5.59 20.40 16.05
CA PHE A 413 -6.69 20.07 15.14
C PHE A 413 -8.06 20.21 15.82
N LYS A 414 -8.20 19.81 17.09
CA LYS A 414 -9.45 20.05 17.85
C LYS A 414 -9.82 21.52 17.94
N TYR A 415 -8.86 22.43 18.05
CA TYR A 415 -9.15 23.86 17.99
C TYR A 415 -9.68 24.27 16.61
N ILE A 416 -9.09 23.76 15.53
CA ILE A 416 -9.61 23.98 14.16
C ILE A 416 -11.05 23.45 14.04
N GLN A 417 -11.36 22.29 14.61
CA GLN A 417 -12.74 21.76 14.63
C GLN A 417 -13.70 22.70 15.37
N THR A 418 -13.31 23.18 16.56
CA THR A 418 -14.10 24.17 17.33
C THR A 418 -14.37 25.44 16.53
N LEU A 419 -13.34 25.99 15.88
CA LEU A 419 -13.47 27.20 15.04
C LEU A 419 -14.34 26.94 13.81
N THR A 420 -14.22 25.76 13.20
CA THR A 420 -15.05 25.34 12.04
C THR A 420 -16.53 25.26 12.42
N ILE A 421 -16.85 24.65 13.56
CA ILE A 421 -18.24 24.60 14.07
C ILE A 421 -18.76 26.01 14.35
N ALA A 422 -17.93 26.85 14.99
CA ALA A 422 -18.29 28.24 15.29
C ALA A 422 -18.53 29.10 14.02
N SER A 423 -17.85 28.77 12.91
CA SER A 423 -18.01 29.44 11.61
C SER A 423 -19.34 29.14 10.90
N SER A 424 -20.28 28.43 11.56
CA SER A 424 -21.62 28.04 11.05
C SER A 424 -21.62 26.94 9.99
N VAL A 425 -20.55 26.15 9.96
CA VAL A 425 -20.54 24.87 9.29
C VAL A 425 -21.31 23.89 10.19
N LYS A 426 -22.54 23.51 9.79
CA LYS A 426 -23.32 22.51 10.52
C LYS A 426 -22.69 21.14 10.33
N THR A 427 -21.90 20.71 11.31
CA THR A 427 -21.27 19.39 11.32
C THR A 427 -21.89 18.52 12.41
N ASP A 428 -22.10 17.25 12.11
CA ASP A 428 -22.25 16.21 13.12
C ASP A 428 -20.94 15.39 13.24
N LYS A 429 -20.94 14.37 14.08
CA LYS A 429 -19.79 13.47 14.23
C LYS A 429 -19.44 12.77 12.90
N GLU A 430 -20.45 12.42 12.11
CA GLU A 430 -20.29 11.68 10.87
C GLU A 430 -19.55 12.47 9.79
N CYS A 431 -19.75 13.79 9.76
CA CYS A 431 -19.04 14.70 8.86
C CYS A 431 -17.51 14.58 9.01
N TRP A 432 -17.02 14.42 10.24
CA TRP A 432 -15.60 14.29 10.56
C TRP A 432 -15.02 12.89 10.31
N GLU A 433 -15.90 11.91 10.11
CA GLU A 433 -15.57 10.52 9.76
C GLU A 433 -15.80 10.24 8.27
N SER A 434 -16.02 11.28 7.45
CA SER A 434 -16.39 11.14 6.03
C SER A 434 -15.39 10.33 5.21
N TYR A 435 -14.08 10.53 5.43
CA TYR A 435 -13.04 9.70 4.79
C TYR A 435 -13.04 8.25 5.30
N ASP A 436 -13.34 8.04 6.58
CA ASP A 436 -13.44 6.69 7.16
C ASP A 436 -14.63 5.92 6.58
N LYS A 437 -15.79 6.58 6.46
CA LYS A 437 -16.99 6.02 5.80
C LYS A 437 -16.74 5.71 4.32
N MET A 438 -16.05 6.60 3.61
CA MET A 438 -15.66 6.36 2.21
C MET A 438 -14.72 5.15 2.09
N ASN A 439 -13.77 5.01 3.01
CA ASN A 439 -12.86 3.86 3.03
C ASN A 439 -13.62 2.55 3.23
N GLU A 440 -14.48 2.46 4.26
CA GLU A 440 -15.25 1.24 4.52
C GLU A 440 -16.17 0.89 3.35
N TYR A 441 -16.80 1.89 2.73
CA TYR A 441 -17.62 1.66 1.52
C TYR A 441 -16.83 1.08 0.34
N ILE A 442 -15.60 1.55 0.12
CA ILE A 442 -14.71 1.00 -0.91
C ILE A 442 -14.26 -0.42 -0.53
N ILE A 443 -13.93 -0.64 0.74
CA ILE A 443 -13.48 -1.94 1.26
C ILE A 443 -14.56 -3.01 1.09
N ASP A 444 -15.83 -2.67 1.35
CA ASP A 444 -16.96 -3.60 1.16
C ASP A 444 -17.18 -4.03 -0.31
N LYS A 445 -16.60 -3.29 -1.27
CA LYS A 445 -16.67 -3.55 -2.72
C LYS A 445 -15.40 -4.19 -3.30
N LEU A 446 -14.35 -4.42 -2.50
CA LEU A 446 -13.10 -5.08 -2.90
C LEU A 446 -13.20 -6.60 -2.73
#